data_AF-T1HZY6-F1
#
_entry.id   AF-T1HZY6-F1
#
_cell.length_a   1.000
_cell.length_b   1.000
_cell.length_c   1.000
_cell.angle_alpha   90.00
_cell.angle_beta   90.00
_cell.angle_gamma   90.00
#
_symmetry.space_group_name_H-M   'P 1'
#
loop_
_entity.id
_entity.type
_entity.pdbx_description
1 polymer ?
#
loop_
_entity_poly.entity_id
_entity_poly.type
_entity_poly.pdbx_seq_one_letter_code
_entity_poly.pdbx_strand_id
1 'polypeptide(L)'
;MIERDVTLAGTLIGTMVGNKRVGTLDRRRRRLGNRIIQQIGYMMPKDVKSMIKQALQKLQADCNNSKGSFLQVKMPRSKIGRKRPPVNSNAIEEAMSAVTTNSENKISLREACKIYKVSLATLSRHLKVFKESGAENFKYSTNYTVKRVFDDTEELSLVDYIKTIAKMQYGLSKKGVRELAYKYAVAKKKKIQQHGAMKKLLVKNGCVDS
;
A
#
# COMPACT_ATOMS: atom_id res chain seq x y z
N MET A 1 27.46 -45.88 -20.96
CA MET A 1 28.22 -44.60 -20.81
C MET A 1 27.35 -43.34 -20.92
N ILE A 2 26.01 -43.41 -20.88
CA ILE A 2 25.13 -42.22 -21.03
C ILE A 2 24.45 -41.82 -19.70
N GLU A 3 24.41 -42.72 -18.71
CA GLU A 3 23.70 -42.47 -17.44
C GLU A 3 24.51 -41.71 -16.38
N ARG A 4 25.85 -41.62 -16.52
CA ARG A 4 26.71 -40.89 -15.58
C ARG A 4 26.76 -39.37 -15.85
N ASP A 5 26.39 -38.94 -17.05
CA ASP A 5 26.49 -37.53 -17.44
C ASP A 5 25.21 -36.74 -17.12
N VAL A 6 24.05 -37.40 -17.13
CA VAL A 6 22.75 -36.78 -16.77
C VAL A 6 22.66 -36.54 -15.26
N THR A 7 23.28 -37.42 -14.46
CA THR A 7 23.31 -37.30 -12.99
C THR A 7 24.26 -36.20 -12.52
N LEU A 8 25.42 -36.01 -13.15
CA LEU A 8 26.35 -34.92 -12.84
C LEU A 8 25.75 -33.52 -13.15
N ALA A 9 24.96 -33.42 -14.22
CA ALA A 9 24.25 -32.19 -14.59
C ALA A 9 23.14 -31.84 -13.59
N GLY A 10 22.47 -32.84 -13.01
CA GLY A 10 21.47 -32.64 -11.94
C GLY A 10 22.08 -32.13 -10.63
N THR A 11 23.26 -32.63 -10.24
CA THR A 11 23.94 -32.23 -8.99
C THR A 11 24.50 -30.80 -9.06
N LEU A 12 24.97 -30.36 -10.24
CA LEU A 12 25.44 -28.98 -10.46
C LEU A 12 24.32 -27.92 -10.44
N ILE A 13 23.08 -28.33 -10.70
CA ILE A 13 21.91 -27.43 -10.63
C ILE A 13 21.39 -27.34 -9.18
N GLY A 14 21.50 -28.40 -8.39
CA GLY A 14 21.08 -28.45 -6.97
C GLY A 14 21.89 -27.55 -6.03
N THR A 15 23.17 -27.33 -6.30
CA THR A 15 24.03 -26.45 -5.46
C THR A 15 23.81 -24.96 -5.71
N MET A 16 23.05 -24.57 -6.75
CA MET A 16 22.75 -23.17 -7.06
C MET A 16 21.51 -22.60 -6.34
N VAL A 17 20.76 -23.42 -5.59
CA VAL A 17 19.58 -22.98 -4.82
C VAL A 17 19.91 -22.63 -3.36
N GLY A 18 21.11 -23.00 -2.88
CA GLY A 18 21.50 -22.85 -1.49
C GLY A 18 22.70 -21.93 -1.28
N ASN A 19 22.57 -20.61 -1.52
CA ASN A 19 23.25 -19.63 -0.66
C ASN A 19 22.78 -18.20 -0.91
N LYS A 20 22.16 -17.63 0.12
CA LYS A 20 21.95 -16.19 0.26
C LYS A 20 23.33 -15.53 0.39
N ARG A 21 23.84 -14.87 -0.65
CA ARG A 21 24.75 -13.72 -0.49
C ARG A 21 25.09 -13.03 -1.83
N VAL A 22 24.93 -11.70 -1.78
CA VAL A 22 25.50 -10.63 -2.60
C VAL A 22 25.06 -10.52 -4.07
N GLY A 23 24.24 -9.49 -4.31
CA GLY A 23 23.98 -8.97 -5.65
C GLY A 23 25.18 -8.20 -6.17
N THR A 24 25.68 -8.62 -7.33
CA THR A 24 26.44 -7.83 -8.34
C THR A 24 26.73 -8.66 -9.60
N LEU A 25 26.64 -9.99 -9.56
CA LEU A 25 26.98 -10.88 -10.70
C LEU A 25 25.83 -11.24 -11.67
N ASP A 26 24.65 -10.64 -11.51
CA ASP A 26 23.44 -11.17 -12.16
C ASP A 26 23.16 -10.62 -13.58
N ARG A 27 23.76 -9.48 -13.97
CA ARG A 27 23.53 -8.89 -15.31
C ARG A 27 24.36 -9.54 -16.43
N ARG A 28 25.59 -10.00 -16.15
CA ARG A 28 26.41 -10.75 -17.13
C ARG A 28 25.91 -12.18 -17.32
N ARG A 29 25.35 -12.81 -16.28
CA ARG A 29 24.77 -14.17 -16.35
C ARG A 29 23.55 -14.27 -17.26
N ARG A 30 22.66 -13.26 -17.30
CA ARG A 30 21.47 -13.29 -18.19
C ARG A 30 21.81 -13.14 -19.68
N ARG A 31 22.84 -12.36 -20.02
CA ARG A 31 23.27 -12.18 -21.41
C ARG A 31 24.00 -13.41 -21.96
N LEU A 32 24.82 -14.08 -21.15
CA LEU A 32 25.47 -15.35 -21.52
C LEU A 32 24.48 -16.51 -21.56
N GLY A 33 23.53 -16.59 -20.62
CA GLY A 33 22.49 -17.62 -20.60
C GLY A 33 21.62 -17.61 -21.86
N ASN A 34 21.17 -16.43 -22.32
CA ASN A 34 20.35 -16.35 -23.53
C ASN A 34 21.13 -16.68 -24.81
N ARG A 35 22.45 -16.40 -24.87
CA ARG A 35 23.29 -16.73 -26.02
C ARG A 35 23.57 -18.24 -26.11
N ILE A 36 23.85 -18.87 -24.97
CA ILE A 36 24.05 -20.33 -24.86
C ILE A 36 22.74 -21.09 -25.15
N ILE A 37 21.59 -20.60 -24.68
CA ILE A 37 20.27 -21.19 -24.97
C ILE A 37 19.91 -21.09 -26.47
N GLN A 38 20.27 -19.98 -27.14
CA GLN A 38 20.10 -19.88 -28.59
C GLN A 38 21.02 -20.87 -29.33
N GLN A 39 22.29 -21.01 -28.91
CA GLN A 39 23.25 -21.89 -29.58
C GLN A 39 22.94 -23.39 -29.41
N ILE A 40 22.49 -23.82 -28.22
CA ILE A 40 22.05 -25.21 -27.96
C ILE A 40 20.72 -25.52 -28.66
N GLY A 41 19.86 -24.51 -28.86
CA GLY A 41 18.56 -24.66 -29.51
C GLY A 41 18.60 -25.07 -30.99
N TYR A 42 19.76 -24.94 -31.67
CA TYR A 42 19.93 -25.33 -33.08
C TYR A 42 20.51 -26.75 -33.29
N MET A 43 20.92 -27.45 -32.22
CA MET A 43 21.53 -28.79 -32.29
C MET A 43 20.67 -29.92 -31.70
N MET A 44 19.42 -29.66 -31.33
CA MET A 44 18.53 -30.65 -30.70
C MET A 44 17.47 -31.18 -31.70
N PRO A 45 17.21 -32.50 -31.74
CA PRO A 45 16.13 -33.06 -32.54
C PRO A 45 14.77 -32.47 -32.10
N LYS A 46 13.86 -32.31 -33.06
CA LYS A 46 12.59 -31.58 -32.89
C LYS A 46 11.76 -32.10 -31.71
N ASP A 47 11.85 -33.39 -31.44
CA ASP A 47 11.08 -34.08 -30.40
C ASP A 47 11.49 -33.61 -28.99
N VAL A 48 12.79 -33.49 -28.73
CA VAL A 48 13.34 -33.01 -27.44
C VAL A 48 13.02 -31.54 -27.22
N LYS A 49 13.03 -30.74 -28.29
CA LYS A 49 12.65 -29.32 -28.25
C LYS A 49 11.17 -29.14 -27.90
N SER A 50 10.31 -30.02 -28.41
CA SER A 50 8.87 -30.02 -28.07
C SER A 50 8.63 -30.42 -26.61
N MET A 51 9.36 -31.42 -26.10
CA MET A 51 9.28 -31.87 -24.71
C MET A 51 9.72 -30.79 -23.72
N ILE A 52 10.85 -30.12 -23.99
CA ILE A 52 11.34 -29.02 -23.13
C ILE A 52 10.36 -27.84 -23.15
N LYS A 53 9.78 -27.51 -24.31
CA LYS A 53 8.77 -26.43 -24.41
C LYS A 53 7.50 -26.77 -23.63
N GLN A 54 7.01 -28.02 -23.71
CA GLN A 54 5.88 -28.48 -22.92
C GLN A 54 6.19 -28.49 -21.41
N ALA A 55 7.39 -28.91 -21.01
CA ALA A 55 7.82 -28.89 -19.62
C ALA A 55 7.92 -27.45 -19.07
N LEU A 56 8.44 -26.51 -19.87
CA LEU A 56 8.48 -25.08 -19.52
C LEU A 56 7.09 -24.45 -19.42
N GLN A 57 6.15 -24.84 -20.30
CA GLN A 57 4.76 -24.41 -20.22
C GLN A 57 4.03 -24.96 -18.99
N LYS A 58 4.27 -26.22 -18.62
CA LYS A 58 3.73 -26.81 -17.38
C LYS A 58 4.30 -26.10 -16.14
N LEU A 59 5.62 -25.87 -16.09
CA LEU A 59 6.25 -25.11 -15.00
C LEU A 59 5.73 -23.67 -14.90
N GLN A 60 5.46 -23.00 -16.03
CA GLN A 60 4.84 -21.66 -16.02
C GLN A 60 3.38 -21.69 -15.56
N ALA A 61 2.62 -22.74 -15.90
CA ALA A 61 1.25 -22.94 -15.41
C ALA A 61 1.23 -23.18 -13.90
N ASP A 62 2.14 -24.01 -13.38
CA ASP A 62 2.29 -24.28 -11.95
C ASP A 62 2.73 -23.02 -11.18
N CYS A 63 3.60 -22.19 -11.78
CA CYS A 63 4.00 -20.89 -11.23
C CYS A 63 2.88 -19.84 -11.27
N ASN A 64 1.93 -19.94 -12.19
CA ASN A 64 0.77 -19.04 -12.23
C ASN A 64 -0.34 -19.51 -11.28
N ASN A 65 -0.42 -20.81 -11.00
CA ASN A 65 -1.33 -21.38 -10.00
C ASN A 65 -0.84 -21.09 -8.56
N SER A 66 0.46 -20.90 -8.35
CA SER A 66 1.05 -20.50 -7.05
C SER A 66 1.05 -18.98 -6.78
N LYS A 67 0.66 -18.13 -7.74
CA LYS A 67 0.36 -16.71 -7.50
C LYS A 67 -0.91 -16.49 -6.68
N GLY A 68 -1.57 -17.56 -6.27
CA GLY A 68 -2.76 -17.58 -5.43
C GLY A 68 -2.52 -17.80 -3.94
N SER A 69 -1.32 -17.68 -3.38
CA SER A 69 -1.17 -17.65 -1.91
C SER A 69 0.19 -17.09 -1.47
N PHE A 70 0.54 -15.88 -1.91
CA PHE A 70 1.31 -15.04 -1.00
C PHE A 70 0.39 -14.83 0.20
N LEU A 71 0.53 -15.68 1.23
CA LEU A 71 -0.28 -15.66 2.43
C LEU A 71 -0.40 -14.20 2.84
N GLN A 72 -1.55 -13.60 2.54
CA GLN A 72 -1.93 -12.33 3.12
C GLN A 72 -2.06 -12.68 4.58
N VAL A 73 -0.97 -12.55 5.34
CA VAL A 73 -1.01 -12.55 6.80
C VAL A 73 -1.80 -11.30 7.11
N LYS A 74 -3.12 -11.47 7.04
CA LYS A 74 -4.13 -10.49 7.32
C LYS A 74 -4.13 -10.42 8.83
N MET A 75 -3.14 -9.73 9.40
CA MET A 75 -3.11 -9.44 10.84
C MET A 75 -4.47 -8.85 11.17
N PRO A 76 -5.36 -9.62 11.83
CA PRO A 76 -6.70 -9.15 12.01
C PRO A 76 -6.62 -8.11 13.13
N ARG A 77 -7.02 -6.87 12.84
CA ARG A 77 -6.97 -5.77 13.82
C ARG A 77 -7.70 -6.12 15.12
N SER A 78 -8.70 -7.01 15.05
CA SER A 78 -9.37 -7.61 16.19
C SER A 78 -9.37 -9.12 16.06
N LYS A 79 -9.31 -9.85 17.19
CA LYS A 79 -9.35 -11.33 17.22
C LYS A 79 -10.54 -11.93 16.45
N ILE A 80 -11.64 -11.18 16.36
CA ILE A 80 -12.91 -11.60 15.76
C ILE A 80 -13.12 -10.97 14.36
N GLY A 81 -12.18 -10.15 13.87
CA GLY A 81 -12.30 -9.48 12.57
C GLY A 81 -13.38 -8.41 12.48
N ARG A 82 -14.02 -8.05 13.61
CA ARG A 82 -15.02 -6.96 13.68
C ARG A 82 -14.42 -5.65 13.20
N LYS A 83 -15.04 -5.07 12.18
CA LYS A 83 -14.75 -3.72 11.69
C LYS A 83 -15.67 -2.71 12.38
N ARG A 84 -15.19 -1.47 12.52
CA ARG A 84 -16.06 -0.38 12.95
C ARG A 84 -17.04 -0.09 11.79
N PRO A 85 -18.34 0.12 12.08
CA PRO A 85 -19.26 0.57 11.04
C PRO A 85 -18.80 1.94 10.50
N PRO A 86 -19.06 2.24 9.22
CA PRO A 86 -18.83 3.58 8.70
C PRO A 86 -19.71 4.59 9.44
N VAL A 87 -19.26 5.85 9.48
CA VAL A 87 -20.05 6.93 10.08
C VAL A 87 -21.17 7.31 9.12
N ASN A 88 -22.42 7.29 9.60
CA ASN A 88 -23.58 7.72 8.83
C ASN A 88 -23.72 9.23 8.95
N SER A 89 -23.30 9.99 7.92
CA SER A 89 -23.36 11.46 7.90
C SER A 89 -24.79 11.98 8.08
N ASN A 90 -25.74 11.43 7.31
CA ASN A 90 -27.12 11.88 7.27
C ASN A 90 -27.79 11.74 8.65
N ALA A 91 -27.54 10.61 9.34
CA ALA A 91 -28.08 10.37 10.68
C ALA A 91 -27.58 11.39 11.72
N ILE A 92 -26.36 11.93 11.55
CA ILE A 92 -25.83 12.98 12.43
C ILE A 92 -26.51 14.32 12.09
N GLU A 93 -26.68 14.64 10.81
CA GLU A 93 -27.32 15.88 10.37
C GLU A 93 -28.80 15.94 10.77
N GLU A 94 -29.55 14.86 10.58
CA GLU A 94 -30.95 14.73 10.99
C GLU A 94 -31.12 14.78 12.52
N ALA A 95 -30.23 14.12 13.27
CA ALA A 95 -30.26 14.20 14.73
C ALA A 95 -29.97 15.64 15.22
N MET A 96 -29.09 16.37 14.54
CA MET A 96 -28.74 17.75 14.87
C MET A 96 -29.88 18.71 14.54
N SER A 97 -30.53 18.55 13.38
CA SER A 97 -31.69 19.37 13.03
C SER A 97 -32.82 19.16 14.03
N ALA A 98 -33.15 17.93 14.39
CA ALA A 98 -34.20 17.60 15.36
C ALA A 98 -33.97 18.19 16.76
N VAL A 99 -32.71 18.35 17.19
CA VAL A 99 -32.36 18.96 18.49
C VAL A 99 -32.34 20.49 18.42
N THR A 100 -32.06 21.05 17.25
CA THR A 100 -31.84 22.49 17.07
C THR A 100 -33.12 23.23 16.70
N THR A 101 -34.04 22.59 15.97
CA THR A 101 -35.31 23.20 15.58
C THR A 101 -36.09 23.67 16.81
N ASN A 102 -36.39 24.97 16.85
CA ASN A 102 -37.21 25.62 17.88
C ASN A 102 -38.71 25.36 17.63
N SER A 103 -39.10 24.13 17.32
CA SER A 103 -40.50 23.72 17.23
C SER A 103 -41.00 23.27 18.60
N GLU A 104 -42.32 23.29 18.78
CA GLU A 104 -43.00 22.81 20.00
C GLU A 104 -42.60 21.37 20.37
N ASN A 105 -42.22 20.56 19.37
CA ASN A 105 -41.76 19.18 19.52
C ASN A 105 -40.23 19.05 19.52
N LYS A 106 -39.55 19.87 20.33
CA LYS A 106 -38.09 19.76 20.50
C LYS A 106 -37.73 18.45 21.20
N ILE A 107 -36.97 17.61 20.53
CA ILE A 107 -36.53 16.31 21.07
C ILE A 107 -35.29 16.53 21.96
N SER A 108 -35.22 15.83 23.09
CA SER A 108 -34.04 15.89 23.95
C SER A 108 -32.83 15.22 23.29
N LEU A 109 -31.63 15.65 23.70
CA LEU A 109 -30.37 15.08 23.22
C LEU A 109 -30.31 13.56 23.30
N ARG A 110 -30.82 12.99 24.40
CA ARG A 110 -30.79 11.54 24.64
C ARG A 110 -31.82 10.80 23.79
N GLU A 111 -32.97 11.40 23.52
CA GLU A 111 -34.00 10.82 22.66
C GLU A 111 -33.56 10.82 21.19
N ALA A 112 -32.98 11.91 20.71
CA ALA A 112 -32.40 11.98 19.37
C ALA A 112 -31.35 10.88 19.17
N CYS A 113 -30.48 10.65 20.16
CA CYS A 113 -29.51 9.55 20.12
C CYS A 113 -30.15 8.16 19.99
N LYS A 114 -31.29 7.93 20.66
CA LYS A 114 -32.02 6.65 20.59
C LYS A 114 -32.64 6.44 19.20
N ILE A 115 -33.28 7.48 18.65
CA ILE A 115 -33.97 7.44 17.35
C ILE A 115 -32.96 7.22 16.22
N TYR A 116 -31.95 8.08 16.13
CA TYR A 116 -30.98 8.10 15.03
C TYR A 116 -29.79 7.14 15.23
N LYS A 117 -29.74 6.43 16.37
CA LYS A 117 -28.68 5.47 16.73
C LYS A 117 -27.27 6.09 16.67
N VAL A 118 -27.15 7.36 17.07
CA VAL A 118 -25.88 8.09 17.18
C VAL A 118 -25.46 8.16 18.64
N SER A 119 -24.17 8.03 18.94
CA SER A 119 -23.69 8.11 20.31
C SER A 119 -23.80 9.54 20.88
N LEU A 120 -24.15 9.63 22.17
CA LEU A 120 -24.31 10.91 22.89
C LEU A 120 -23.06 11.79 22.80
N ALA A 121 -21.88 11.19 22.94
CA ALA A 121 -20.61 11.91 22.86
C ALA A 121 -20.39 12.56 21.48
N THR A 122 -20.82 11.90 20.41
CA THR A 122 -20.69 12.43 19.04
C THR A 122 -21.61 13.63 18.87
N LEU A 123 -22.89 13.47 19.20
CA LEU A 123 -23.89 14.52 19.04
C LEU A 123 -23.56 15.76 19.91
N SER A 124 -23.16 15.54 21.17
CA SER A 124 -22.74 16.61 22.08
C SER A 124 -21.54 17.40 21.55
N ARG A 125 -20.51 16.71 21.03
CA ARG A 125 -19.35 17.35 20.39
C ARG A 125 -19.78 18.24 19.23
N HIS A 126 -20.68 17.75 18.36
CA HIS A 126 -21.14 18.51 17.20
C HIS A 126 -22.01 19.70 17.58
N LEU A 127 -22.86 19.59 18.60
CA LEU A 127 -23.64 20.72 19.12
C LEU A 127 -22.78 21.82 19.71
N LYS A 128 -21.72 21.45 20.44
CA LYS A 128 -20.79 22.45 20.98
C LYS A 128 -20.13 23.25 19.85
N VAL A 129 -19.57 22.55 18.86
CA VAL A 129 -18.93 23.19 17.69
C VAL A 129 -19.94 24.02 16.89
N PHE A 130 -21.17 23.53 16.72
CA PHE A 130 -22.22 24.23 16.00
C PHE A 130 -22.59 25.55 16.70
N LYS A 131 -22.79 25.53 18.02
CA LYS A 131 -23.05 26.74 18.82
C LYS A 131 -21.89 27.74 18.75
N GLU A 132 -20.66 27.27 18.77
CA GLU A 132 -19.46 28.12 18.62
C GLU A 132 -19.33 28.73 17.21
N SER A 133 -19.81 28.03 16.19
CA SER A 133 -19.70 28.48 14.79
C SER A 133 -20.69 29.56 14.39
N GLY A 134 -21.84 29.68 15.08
CA GLY A 134 -22.91 30.62 14.73
C GLY A 134 -23.58 30.38 13.37
N ALA A 135 -23.35 29.22 12.74
CA ALA A 135 -23.96 28.88 11.45
C ALA A 135 -25.47 28.61 11.59
N GLU A 136 -26.27 28.97 10.59
CA GLU A 136 -27.72 28.70 10.60
C GLU A 136 -28.04 27.22 10.42
N ASN A 137 -27.27 26.52 9.57
CA ASN A 137 -27.52 25.13 9.21
C ASN A 137 -26.30 24.25 9.56
N PHE A 138 -26.56 23.13 10.24
CA PHE A 138 -25.53 22.16 10.53
C PHE A 138 -25.29 21.23 9.34
N LYS A 139 -24.05 21.20 8.84
CA LYS A 139 -23.60 20.24 7.83
C LYS A 139 -22.44 19.41 8.38
N TYR A 140 -22.58 18.09 8.35
CA TYR A 140 -21.54 17.19 8.80
C TYR A 140 -20.44 17.14 7.73
N SER A 141 -19.30 17.74 8.04
CA SER A 141 -18.10 17.65 7.21
C SER A 141 -16.94 17.06 8.00
N THR A 142 -16.16 16.21 7.33
CA THR A 142 -14.92 15.69 7.87
C THR A 142 -13.79 16.62 7.50
N ASN A 143 -13.08 17.15 8.50
CA ASN A 143 -12.00 18.10 8.27
C ASN A 143 -10.68 17.39 7.95
N TYR A 144 -10.61 16.73 6.79
CA TYR A 144 -9.37 16.13 6.30
C TYR A 144 -8.43 17.17 5.70
N THR A 145 -8.96 18.29 5.23
CA THR A 145 -8.21 19.36 4.54
C THR A 145 -7.20 20.04 5.44
N VAL A 146 -7.51 20.27 6.72
CA VAL A 146 -6.61 20.99 7.65
C VAL A 146 -5.25 20.31 7.85
N LYS A 147 -5.15 19.00 7.62
CA LYS A 147 -3.88 18.25 7.74
C LYS A 147 -3.29 17.83 6.40
N ARG A 148 -3.83 18.33 5.29
CA ARG A 148 -3.31 18.02 3.95
C ARG A 148 -1.98 18.76 3.75
N VAL A 149 -0.94 18.03 3.34
CA VAL A 149 0.41 18.58 3.11
C VAL A 149 0.62 18.95 1.65
N PHE A 150 0.06 18.16 0.74
CA PHE A 150 0.20 18.30 -0.70
C PHE A 150 -1.10 18.79 -1.32
N ASP A 151 -0.99 19.53 -2.41
CA ASP A 151 -2.14 19.84 -3.24
C ASP A 151 -2.43 18.71 -4.23
N ASP A 152 -3.65 18.68 -4.80
CA ASP A 152 -4.06 17.57 -5.68
C ASP A 152 -3.11 17.40 -6.88
N THR A 153 -2.61 18.51 -7.43
CA THR A 153 -1.63 18.52 -8.51
C THR A 153 -0.28 17.93 -8.09
N GLU A 154 0.12 18.19 -6.85
CA GLU A 154 1.37 17.71 -6.26
C GLU A 154 1.30 16.22 -5.93
N GLU A 155 0.15 15.77 -5.40
CA GLU A 155 -0.12 14.35 -5.16
C GLU A 155 -0.11 13.57 -6.47
N LEU A 156 -0.74 14.09 -7.52
CA LEU A 156 -0.73 13.47 -8.85
C LEU A 156 0.70 13.35 -9.40
N SER A 157 1.49 14.42 -9.34
CA SER A 157 2.90 14.41 -9.76
C SER A 157 3.72 13.36 -9.00
N LEU A 158 3.54 13.28 -7.68
CA LEU A 158 4.24 12.31 -6.84
C LEU A 158 3.82 10.87 -7.16
N VAL A 159 2.52 10.63 -7.39
CA VAL A 159 1.98 9.32 -7.76
C VAL A 159 2.56 8.86 -9.10
N ASP A 160 2.61 9.74 -10.09
CA ASP A 160 3.14 9.39 -11.40
C ASP A 160 4.64 9.09 -11.34
N TYR A 161 5.39 9.84 -10.54
CA TYR A 161 6.80 9.54 -10.29
C TYR A 161 7.01 8.19 -9.58
N ILE A 162 6.15 7.82 -8.63
CA ILE A 162 6.22 6.49 -7.99
C ILE A 162 5.92 5.39 -9.00
N LYS A 163 4.94 5.59 -9.90
CA LYS A 163 4.60 4.63 -10.96
C LYS A 163 5.75 4.45 -11.96
N THR A 164 6.46 5.51 -12.34
CA THR A 164 7.61 5.41 -13.25
C THR A 164 8.75 4.63 -12.61
N ILE A 165 9.09 4.91 -11.35
CA ILE A 165 10.11 4.14 -10.61
C ILE A 165 9.71 2.68 -10.49
N ALA A 166 8.42 2.39 -10.23
CA ALA A 166 7.94 1.02 -10.13
C ALA A 166 8.16 0.22 -11.42
N LYS A 167 8.05 0.87 -12.59
CA LYS A 167 8.33 0.26 -13.89
C LYS A 167 9.84 0.08 -14.15
N MET A 168 10.68 0.99 -13.65
CA MET A 168 12.13 0.98 -13.91
C MET A 168 12.92 0.07 -12.96
N GLN A 169 12.59 0.07 -11.67
CA GLN A 169 13.40 -0.56 -10.62
C GLN A 169 12.50 -1.15 -9.53
N TYR A 170 11.98 -2.37 -9.71
CA TYR A 170 11.28 -3.22 -8.71
C TYR A 170 10.27 -2.56 -7.73
N GLY A 171 9.90 -1.28 -7.91
CA GLY A 171 9.19 -0.47 -6.93
C GLY A 171 10.04 0.12 -5.80
N LEU A 172 9.51 1.19 -5.21
CA LEU A 172 9.93 1.68 -3.90
C LEU A 172 9.21 0.88 -2.80
N SER A 173 9.92 0.56 -1.72
CA SER A 173 9.29 0.04 -0.51
C SER A 173 8.40 1.11 0.14
N LYS A 174 7.43 0.71 0.98
CA LYS A 174 6.57 1.64 1.76
C LYS A 174 7.36 2.66 2.59
N LYS A 175 8.59 2.32 2.98
CA LYS A 175 9.50 3.24 3.69
C LYS A 175 10.11 4.25 2.71
N GLY A 176 10.62 3.77 1.58
CA GLY A 176 11.18 4.63 0.52
C GLY A 176 10.17 5.61 -0.04
N VAL A 177 8.90 5.20 -0.24
CA VAL A 177 7.83 6.12 -0.67
C VAL A 177 7.60 7.26 0.33
N ARG A 178 7.61 6.95 1.64
CA ARG A 178 7.47 7.98 2.69
C ARG A 178 8.67 8.92 2.75
N GLU A 179 9.88 8.39 2.60
CA GLU A 179 11.11 9.18 2.55
C GLU A 179 11.12 10.11 1.32
N LEU A 180 10.69 9.60 0.16
CA LEU A 180 10.54 10.37 -1.07
C LEU A 180 9.52 11.50 -0.91
N ALA A 181 8.32 11.19 -0.41
CA ALA A 181 7.28 12.19 -0.17
C ALA A 181 7.77 13.29 0.79
N TYR A 182 8.47 12.90 1.86
CA TYR A 182 9.06 13.85 2.79
C TYR A 182 10.10 14.76 2.12
N LYS A 183 11.05 14.19 1.38
CA LYS A 183 12.06 14.96 0.62
C LYS A 183 11.39 15.94 -0.35
N TYR A 184 10.34 15.51 -1.02
CA TYR A 184 9.55 16.35 -1.93
C TYR A 184 8.87 17.52 -1.19
N ALA A 185 8.26 17.26 -0.03
CA ALA A 185 7.66 18.31 0.81
C ALA A 185 8.69 19.31 1.35
N VAL A 186 9.86 18.83 1.77
CA VAL A 186 10.98 19.69 2.24
C VAL A 186 11.51 20.56 1.09
N ALA A 187 11.71 19.98 -0.09
CA ALA A 187 12.14 20.72 -1.27
C ALA A 187 11.16 21.84 -1.65
N LYS A 188 9.86 21.58 -1.48
CA LYS A 188 8.78 22.57 -1.68
C LYS A 188 8.53 23.49 -0.47
N LYS A 189 9.34 23.41 0.59
CA LYS A 189 9.22 24.22 1.82
C LYS A 189 7.83 24.20 2.46
N LYS A 190 7.09 23.09 2.33
CA LYS A 190 5.75 22.93 2.93
C LYS A 190 5.86 22.77 4.46
N LYS A 191 4.85 23.21 5.20
CA LYS A 191 4.77 23.02 6.67
C LYS A 191 4.44 21.56 6.98
N ILE A 192 5.44 20.81 7.43
CA ILE A 192 5.28 19.40 7.83
C ILE A 192 5.15 19.35 9.36
N GLN A 193 4.06 18.78 9.87
CA GLN A 193 3.94 18.51 11.31
C GLN A 193 4.96 17.44 11.70
N GLN A 194 5.88 17.78 12.61
CA GLN A 194 6.89 16.83 13.07
C GLN A 194 6.24 15.72 13.92
N HIS A 195 5.92 14.59 13.31
CA HIS A 195 5.50 13.41 14.07
C HIS A 195 6.74 12.57 14.45
N GLY A 196 6.81 12.11 15.71
CA GLY A 196 8.02 11.53 16.33
C GLY A 196 8.72 10.36 15.61
N ALA A 197 8.09 9.76 14.60
CA ALA A 197 8.70 8.72 13.75
C ALA A 197 9.69 9.29 12.71
N MET A 198 9.53 10.54 12.28
CA MET A 198 10.37 11.16 11.25
C MET A 198 11.58 11.92 11.80
N LYS A 199 11.58 12.28 13.10
CA LYS A 199 12.75 12.86 13.78
C LYS A 199 13.99 11.94 13.65
N LYS A 200 13.78 10.62 13.63
CA LYS A 200 14.85 9.61 13.40
C LYS A 200 15.41 9.59 11.98
N LEU A 201 14.69 10.08 10.96
CA LEU A 201 15.19 10.18 9.59
C LEU A 201 16.01 11.45 9.37
N LEU A 202 15.68 12.53 10.08
CA LEU A 202 16.44 13.79 10.08
C LEU A 202 17.84 13.63 10.67
N VAL A 203 17.98 12.90 11.78
CA VAL A 203 19.28 12.65 12.44
C VAL A 203 20.26 11.86 11.57
N LYS A 204 19.77 11.07 10.60
CA LYS A 204 20.63 10.23 9.74
C LYS A 204 21.14 10.92 8.47
N ASN A 205 20.55 12.04 8.06
CA ASN A 205 20.83 12.68 6.77
C ASN A 205 21.50 14.07 6.90
N GLY A 206 21.96 14.47 8.09
CA GLY A 206 22.87 15.62 8.25
C GLY A 206 22.31 17.00 7.87
N CYS A 207 21.01 17.24 8.02
CA CYS A 207 20.41 18.57 7.79
C CYS A 207 19.69 19.08 9.04
N VAL A 208 20.42 19.34 10.12
CA VAL A 208 20.06 20.33 11.15
C VAL A 208 21.38 20.82 11.79
N ASP A 209 21.85 22.00 11.39
CA ASP A 209 22.65 22.83 12.30
C ASP A 209 21.69 23.52 13.28
N SER A 210 22.19 23.68 14.51
CA SER A 210 21.45 24.02 15.73
C SER A 210 20.79 25.40 15.71
#